data_AF-A0AAV6BBZ9-F1
#
_entry.id   AF-A0AAV6BBZ9-F1
#
_cell.length_a   1.000
_cell.length_b   1.000
_cell.length_c   1.000
_cell.angle_alpha   90.00
_cell.angle_beta   90.00
_cell.angle_gamma   90.00
#
_symmetry.space_group_name_H-M   'P 1'
#
loop_
_entity.id
_entity.type
_entity.pdbx_description
1 polymer ?
#
loop_
_entity_poly.entity_id
_entity_poly.type
_entity_poly.pdbx_seq_one_letter_code
_entity_poly.pdbx_strand_id
1 'polypeptide(L)'
;MPRSLAWVRLVAAFLLVAFPLLVPSGRVSADLLLNEVLYDPDGPDEGFEFVELWNPDSTDVPLEGISIEAGDGARPGSWSLIYTGAAGDSARPRRAFLVPGSALRAAIQNGPDALRLTRAGMV
;
A
#
# COMPACT_ATOMS: atom_id res chain seq x y z
N MET A 1 -12.85 77.11 -22.73
CA MET A 1 -13.63 76.08 -22.01
C MET A 1 -12.83 74.78 -22.01
N PRO A 2 -12.43 74.23 -20.85
CA PRO A 2 -11.52 73.07 -20.77
C PRO A 2 -12.31 71.75 -20.70
N ARG A 3 -12.02 70.80 -21.59
CA ARG A 3 -12.41 69.38 -21.53
C ARG A 3 -11.29 68.61 -22.25
N SER A 4 -10.65 67.59 -21.74
CA SER A 4 -11.19 66.48 -20.95
C SER A 4 -10.09 65.78 -20.14
N LEU A 5 -10.54 65.14 -19.06
CA LEU A 5 -9.80 64.47 -18.01
C LEU A 5 -9.05 63.23 -18.50
N ALA A 6 -7.79 63.11 -18.05
CA ALA A 6 -7.20 61.93 -17.40
C ALA A 6 -7.84 60.56 -17.73
N TRP A 7 -7.35 59.91 -18.79
CA TRP A 7 -7.54 58.48 -19.04
C TRP A 7 -6.32 57.69 -18.55
N VAL A 8 -5.96 57.83 -17.27
CA VAL A 8 -4.97 56.93 -16.66
C VAL A 8 -5.45 56.59 -15.26
N ARG A 9 -6.11 55.44 -15.14
CA ARG A 9 -6.01 54.50 -14.01
C ARG A 9 -6.87 53.28 -14.30
N LEU A 10 -6.23 52.32 -14.96
CA LEU A 10 -6.30 50.88 -14.66
C LEU A 10 -7.56 50.42 -13.92
N VAL A 11 -8.64 50.19 -14.66
CA VAL A 11 -9.70 49.27 -14.22
C VAL A 11 -9.38 47.92 -14.84
N ALA A 12 -8.64 47.09 -14.11
CA ALA A 12 -8.65 45.63 -14.25
C ALA A 12 -7.80 44.98 -13.14
N ALA A 13 -8.06 45.37 -11.89
CA ALA A 13 -7.68 44.55 -10.76
C ALA A 13 -8.66 43.37 -10.67
N PHE A 14 -8.52 42.35 -11.52
CA PHE A 14 -9.18 41.04 -11.34
C PHE A 14 -8.56 39.95 -12.23
N LEU A 15 -7.26 39.71 -12.08
CA LEU A 15 -6.60 38.48 -12.55
C LEU A 15 -5.91 37.79 -11.37
N LEU A 16 -6.69 37.50 -10.34
CA LEU A 16 -6.30 36.59 -9.24
C LEU A 16 -7.47 35.67 -8.90
N VAL A 17 -8.02 34.99 -9.90
CA VAL A 17 -8.89 33.85 -9.65
C VAL A 17 -8.39 32.67 -10.46
N ALA A 18 -8.13 31.58 -9.74
CA ALA A 18 -7.86 30.23 -10.21
C ALA A 18 -6.46 29.98 -10.82
N PHE A 19 -5.41 30.15 -10.01
CA PHE A 19 -4.42 29.08 -9.98
C PHE A 19 -5.11 27.94 -9.24
N PRO A 20 -5.49 26.81 -9.87
CA PRO A 20 -5.96 25.69 -9.09
C PRO A 20 -4.76 25.33 -8.23
N LEU A 21 -4.89 25.51 -6.91
CA LEU A 21 -4.05 24.80 -5.97
C LEU A 21 -4.26 23.34 -6.35
N LEU A 22 -3.31 22.79 -7.09
CA LEU A 22 -3.17 21.36 -7.25
C LEU A 22 -2.75 20.87 -5.87
N VAL A 23 -3.70 20.87 -4.93
CA VAL A 23 -3.55 20.19 -3.67
C VAL A 23 -3.29 18.76 -4.11
N PRO A 24 -2.09 18.21 -3.90
CA PRO A 24 -1.92 16.79 -4.05
C PRO A 24 -2.93 16.25 -3.07
N SER A 25 -3.99 15.64 -3.59
CA SER A 25 -4.80 14.77 -2.76
C SER A 25 -3.83 13.64 -2.46
N GLY A 26 -3.08 13.77 -1.37
CA GLY A 26 -2.39 12.67 -0.75
C GLY A 26 -3.51 11.71 -0.40
N ARG A 27 -3.84 10.82 -1.34
CA ARG A 27 -4.72 9.73 -1.04
C ARG A 27 -3.96 8.96 0.02
N VAL A 28 -4.52 8.91 1.21
CA VAL A 28 -4.24 7.83 2.14
C VAL A 28 -4.70 6.58 1.41
N SER A 29 -3.79 5.99 0.63
CA SER A 29 -3.97 4.66 0.05
C SER A 29 -4.12 3.73 1.24
N ALA A 30 -5.14 2.87 1.22
CA ALA A 30 -5.39 1.95 2.30
C ALA A 30 -4.14 1.13 2.63
N ASP A 31 -4.03 0.89 3.93
CA ASP A 31 -3.29 -0.23 4.46
C ASP A 31 -3.88 -1.48 3.80
N LEU A 32 -3.11 -2.05 2.87
CA LEU A 32 -3.32 -3.41 2.41
C LEU A 32 -3.39 -4.28 3.67
N LEU A 33 -4.41 -5.12 3.78
CA LEU A 33 -4.63 -5.87 5.02
C LEU A 33 -4.07 -7.27 4.87
N LEU A 34 -3.38 -7.76 5.90
CA LEU A 34 -3.16 -9.19 6.06
C LEU A 34 -4.50 -9.80 6.49
N ASN A 35 -5.16 -10.52 5.58
CA ASN A 35 -6.55 -10.97 5.76
C ASN A 35 -6.64 -12.40 6.29
N GLU A 36 -5.88 -13.32 5.69
CA GLU A 36 -5.90 -14.73 6.03
C GLU A 36 -4.49 -15.32 5.95
N VAL A 37 -4.24 -16.33 6.78
CA VAL A 37 -3.04 -17.15 6.74
C VAL A 37 -3.49 -18.59 6.82
N LEU A 38 -3.23 -19.37 5.78
CA LEU A 38 -3.35 -20.82 5.86
C LEU A 38 -1.96 -21.38 6.14
N TYR A 39 -1.76 -21.79 7.39
CA TYR A 39 -0.58 -22.51 7.85
C TYR A 39 -0.96 -23.97 8.11
N ASP A 40 -0.01 -24.89 7.89
CA ASP A 40 -0.17 -26.32 8.18
C ASP A 40 -1.51 -26.92 7.65
N PRO A 41 -1.77 -26.82 6.33
CA PRO A 41 -3.03 -27.31 5.75
C PRO A 41 -3.15 -28.83 5.89
N ASP A 42 -4.38 -29.31 6.16
CA ASP A 42 -4.65 -30.75 6.22
C ASP A 42 -4.26 -31.47 4.92
N GLY A 43 -3.51 -32.56 5.06
CA GLY A 43 -3.09 -33.40 3.94
C GLY A 43 -1.58 -33.46 3.78
N PRO A 44 -1.08 -33.92 2.62
CA PRO A 44 0.34 -33.90 2.35
C PRO A 44 0.83 -32.45 2.21
N ASP A 45 2.10 -32.22 2.54
CA ASP A 45 2.76 -30.93 2.33
C ASP A 45 2.97 -30.68 0.83
N GLU A 46 1.91 -30.24 0.15
CA GLU A 46 1.88 -29.96 -1.29
C GLU A 46 1.99 -28.45 -1.58
N GLY A 47 2.42 -27.65 -0.59
CA GLY A 47 2.58 -26.21 -0.77
C GLY A 47 1.26 -25.43 -0.85
N PHE A 48 0.20 -25.93 -0.21
CA PHE A 48 -1.09 -25.23 -0.08
C PHE A 48 -1.09 -24.08 0.91
N GLU A 49 0.03 -23.84 1.60
CA GLU A 49 0.20 -22.67 2.47
C GLU A 49 -0.05 -21.39 1.67
N PHE A 50 -0.63 -20.37 2.32
CA PHE A 50 -0.73 -19.04 1.72
C PHE A 50 -0.86 -17.94 2.76
N VAL A 51 -0.53 -16.72 2.31
CA VAL A 51 -0.94 -15.47 2.96
C VAL A 51 -1.85 -14.72 2.02
N GLU A 52 -3.02 -14.34 2.48
CA GLU A 52 -3.97 -13.53 1.72
C GLU A 52 -3.84 -12.05 2.12
N LEU A 53 -3.68 -11.19 1.12
CA LEU A 53 -3.70 -9.75 1.28
C LEU A 53 -5.01 -9.19 0.72
N TRP A 54 -5.74 -8.40 1.49
CA TRP A 54 -6.98 -7.77 1.05
C TRP A 54 -6.76 -6.29 0.75
N ASN A 55 -7.21 -5.86 -0.43
CA ASN A 55 -7.30 -4.44 -0.77
C ASN A 55 -8.74 -3.92 -0.54
N PRO A 56 -8.98 -3.11 0.52
CA PRO A 56 -10.29 -2.53 0.79
C PRO A 56 -10.62 -1.30 -0.07
N ASP A 57 -9.66 -0.77 -0.83
CA ASP A 57 -9.84 0.45 -1.62
C ASP A 57 -10.69 0.26 -2.87
N SER A 58 -11.00 1.38 -3.50
CA SER A 58 -11.62 1.48 -4.82
C SER A 58 -10.61 1.59 -5.98
N THR A 59 -9.31 1.57 -5.69
CA THR A 59 -8.22 1.58 -6.67
C THR A 59 -7.21 0.46 -6.44
N ASP A 60 -6.44 0.12 -7.47
CA ASP A 60 -5.31 -0.82 -7.33
C ASP A 60 -4.32 -0.31 -6.27
N VAL A 61 -3.84 -1.22 -5.41
CA VAL A 61 -2.77 -0.94 -4.45
C VAL A 61 -1.49 -1.62 -4.95
N PRO A 62 -0.43 -0.86 -5.29
CA PRO A 62 0.85 -1.43 -5.69
C PRO A 62 1.47 -2.27 -4.58
N LEU A 63 2.06 -3.40 -4.95
CA LEU A 63 2.80 -4.28 -4.04
C LEU A 63 4.28 -3.91 -3.92
N GLU A 64 4.78 -2.98 -4.73
CA GLU A 64 6.14 -2.47 -4.55
C GLU A 64 6.33 -1.87 -3.15
N GLY A 65 7.38 -2.32 -2.46
CA GLY A 65 7.67 -1.94 -1.08
C GLY A 65 6.79 -2.65 -0.03
N ILE A 66 5.84 -3.49 -0.43
CA ILE A 66 5.13 -4.39 0.50
C ILE A 66 6.02 -5.59 0.81
N SER A 67 6.07 -5.96 2.08
CA SER A 67 6.79 -7.14 2.56
C SER A 67 5.98 -7.87 3.63
N ILE A 68 6.17 -9.19 3.71
CA ILE A 68 5.69 -9.99 4.84
C ILE A 68 6.92 -10.48 5.60
N GLU A 69 6.89 -10.31 6.91
CA GLU A 69 7.94 -10.76 7.81
C GLU A 69 7.38 -11.73 8.84
N ALA A 70 8.18 -12.75 9.16
CA ALA A 70 7.88 -13.79 10.12
C ALA A 70 8.63 -13.52 11.43
N GLY A 71 7.91 -13.56 12.56
CA GLY A 71 8.45 -13.37 13.90
C GLY A 71 8.71 -14.70 14.61
N ASP A 72 9.88 -14.84 15.23
CA ASP A 72 10.22 -15.96 16.11
C ASP A 72 9.77 -15.63 17.54
N GLY A 73 8.72 -16.27 18.06
CA GLY A 73 8.22 -15.99 19.40
C GLY A 73 9.10 -16.55 20.52
N ALA A 74 10.03 -17.46 20.22
CA ALA A 74 11.09 -17.82 21.15
C ALA A 74 12.18 -16.73 21.24
N ARG A 75 12.23 -15.81 20.27
CA ARG A 75 13.17 -14.67 20.22
C ARG A 75 12.45 -13.36 19.93
N PRO A 76 11.77 -12.76 20.93
CA PRO A 76 11.03 -11.52 20.76
C PRO A 76 11.84 -10.42 20.06
N GLY A 77 11.25 -9.85 19.00
CA GLY A 77 11.90 -8.81 18.18
C GLY A 77 12.75 -9.34 17.02
N SER A 78 12.91 -10.67 16.89
CA SER A 78 13.53 -11.28 15.71
C SER A 78 12.49 -11.41 14.59
N TRP A 79 12.72 -10.69 13.50
CA TRP A 79 11.85 -10.70 12.32
C TRP A 79 12.66 -11.08 11.07
N SER A 80 12.12 -11.99 10.26
CA SER A 80 12.73 -12.45 9.01
C SER A 80 11.83 -12.12 7.83
N LEU A 81 12.39 -11.50 6.79
CA LEU A 81 11.67 -11.22 5.55
C LEU A 81 11.36 -12.52 4.79
N ILE A 82 10.07 -12.81 4.59
CA ILE A 82 9.62 -14.03 3.90
C ILE A 82 8.93 -13.76 2.56
N TYR A 83 8.48 -12.53 2.29
CA TYR A 83 7.91 -12.14 1.00
C TYR A 83 8.25 -10.70 0.66
N THR A 84 8.43 -10.42 -0.63
CA THR A 84 8.58 -9.07 -1.18
C THR A 84 7.68 -8.96 -2.39
N GLY A 85 6.80 -7.96 -2.40
CA GLY A 85 5.95 -7.68 -3.56
C GLY A 85 6.80 -7.31 -4.79
N ALA A 86 6.46 -7.88 -5.94
CA ALA A 86 7.18 -7.61 -7.18
C ALA A 86 6.83 -6.21 -7.72
N ALA A 87 7.82 -5.59 -8.37
CA ALA A 87 7.59 -4.33 -9.08
C ALA A 87 6.59 -4.57 -10.23
N GLY A 88 5.54 -3.76 -10.27
CA GLY A 88 4.47 -3.88 -11.27
C GLY A 88 3.27 -4.72 -10.84
N ASP A 89 3.35 -5.47 -9.73
CA ASP A 89 2.20 -6.18 -9.18
C ASP A 89 1.30 -5.23 -8.37
N SER A 90 0.00 -5.51 -8.40
CA SER A 90 -1.00 -4.77 -7.63
C SER A 90 -2.11 -5.67 -7.09
N ALA A 91 -2.59 -5.36 -5.90
CA ALA A 91 -3.84 -5.89 -5.37
C ALA A 91 -5.01 -5.08 -5.95
N ARG A 92 -5.93 -5.76 -6.63
CA ARG A 92 -7.08 -5.11 -7.29
C ARG A 92 -8.10 -4.56 -6.28
N PRO A 93 -8.88 -3.51 -6.63
CA PRO A 93 -9.88 -2.94 -5.74
C PRO A 93 -10.87 -4.00 -5.27
N ARG A 94 -11.14 -4.02 -3.96
CA ARG A 94 -12.12 -4.93 -3.37
C ARG A 94 -11.86 -6.40 -3.73
N ARG A 95 -10.59 -6.80 -3.81
CA ARG A 95 -10.18 -8.18 -4.07
C ARG A 95 -9.04 -8.61 -3.16
N ALA A 96 -8.99 -9.92 -2.93
CA ALA A 96 -7.85 -10.59 -2.37
C ALA A 96 -6.72 -10.71 -3.40
N PHE A 97 -5.49 -10.60 -2.91
CA PHE A 97 -4.26 -10.98 -3.58
C PHE A 97 -3.66 -12.14 -2.81
N LEU A 98 -3.47 -13.27 -3.48
CA LEU A 98 -2.95 -14.48 -2.87
C LEU A 98 -1.43 -14.52 -2.99
N VAL A 99 -0.72 -14.60 -1.87
CA VAL A 99 0.69 -14.95 -1.82
C VAL A 99 0.76 -16.46 -1.57
N PRO A 100 0.98 -17.29 -2.61
CA PRO A 100 1.09 -18.73 -2.43
C PRO A 100 2.35 -19.07 -1.64
N GLY A 101 2.37 -20.21 -0.95
CA GLY A 101 3.53 -20.70 -0.20
C GLY A 101 4.78 -20.80 -1.07
N SER A 102 4.63 -21.12 -2.36
CA SER A 102 5.73 -21.14 -3.33
C SER A 102 6.39 -19.77 -3.60
N ALA A 103 5.72 -18.67 -3.26
CA ALA A 103 6.27 -17.31 -3.32
C ALA A 103 6.95 -16.89 -2.00
N LEU A 104 6.79 -17.68 -0.92
CA LEU A 104 7.43 -17.42 0.36
C LEU A 104 8.87 -17.96 0.37
N ARG A 105 9.77 -17.22 1.00
CA ARG A 105 11.21 -17.57 1.12
C ARG A 105 11.48 -18.54 2.26
N ALA A 106 10.50 -18.78 3.12
CA ALA A 106 10.54 -19.72 4.21
C ALA A 106 9.14 -20.29 4.42
N ALA A 107 9.08 -21.54 4.88
CA ALA A 107 7.82 -22.17 5.28
C ALA A 107 7.22 -21.42 6.48
N ILE A 108 5.89 -21.36 6.52
CA ILE A 108 5.16 -20.76 7.65
C ILE A 108 4.61 -21.83 8.60
N GLN A 109 4.59 -23.10 8.19
CA GLN A 109 4.41 -24.24 9.10
C GLN A 109 5.57 -24.33 10.11
N ASN A 110 5.21 -24.54 11.38
CA ASN A 110 6.13 -24.95 12.45
C ASN A 110 7.29 -24.00 12.80
N GLY A 111 7.22 -22.71 12.45
CA GLY A 111 8.35 -21.78 12.62
C GLY A 111 8.00 -20.41 13.20
N PRO A 112 7.26 -19.55 12.46
CA PRO A 112 6.92 -18.22 12.95
C PRO A 112 5.67 -18.20 13.84
N ASP A 113 5.79 -17.58 15.01
CA ASP A 113 4.67 -17.35 15.95
C ASP A 113 3.84 -16.11 15.59
N ALA A 114 4.32 -15.32 14.63
CA ALA A 114 3.65 -14.13 14.14
C ALA A 114 4.03 -13.83 12.69
N LEU A 115 3.10 -13.20 11.96
CA LEU A 115 3.39 -12.51 10.71
C LEU A 115 3.08 -11.02 10.87
N ARG A 116 3.86 -10.18 10.20
CA ARG A 116 3.53 -8.77 10.01
C ARG A 116 3.66 -8.37 8.55
N LEU A 117 2.77 -7.50 8.13
CA LEU A 117 2.88 -6.79 6.86
C LEU A 117 3.68 -5.53 7.10
N THR A 118 4.59 -5.18 6.19
CA THR A 118 5.32 -3.91 6.22
C THR A 118 5.25 -3.21 4.88
N ARG A 119 5.28 -1.87 4.91
CA ARG A 119 5.39 -1.00 3.75
C ARG A 119 6.65 -0.14 3.90
N ALA A 120 7.60 -0.31 2.99
CA ALA A 120 8.88 0.40 3.02
C ALA A 120 9.58 0.32 4.39
N GLY A 121 9.46 -0.82 5.08
CA GLY A 121 10.05 -1.07 6.40
C GLY A 121 9.24 -0.58 7.60
N MET A 122 8.06 0.01 7.38
CA MET A 122 7.13 0.40 8.45
C MET A 122 6.02 -0.64 8.60
N VAL A 123 5.64 -0.95 9.83
CA VAL A 123 4.50 -1.83 10.17
C VAL A 123 3.22 -1.03 10.16
#